data_AF-A0A519MI27-F1
#
_entry.id   AF-A0A519MI27-F1
#
_cell.length_a   1.000
_cell.length_b   1.000
_cell.length_c   1.000
_cell.angle_alpha   90.00
_cell.angle_beta   90.00
_cell.angle_gamma   90.00
#
_symmetry.space_group_name_H-M   'P 1'
#
loop_
_entity.id
_entity.type
_entity.pdbx_description
1 polymer ?
#
loop_
_entity_poly.entity_id
_entity_poly.type
_entity_poly.pdbx_seq_one_letter_code
_entity_poly.pdbx_strand_id
1 'polypeptide(L)'
;MKVLVLLCSLLALTSFAPKPKLNSVKVAPGLSVGVPQGFTPLPDEGIAVKFPSPRKPLAVYTSPNGKVDYSVAVRPTMFGPDYNVLLPMYKASIQRLYTKVEFLTQEVRKVNGREFVALEFVSTLSDNRRSNAMATLRKYEYIQ
;
A
#
# COMPACT_ATOMS: atom_id res chain seq x y z
N MET A 1 20.02 39.41 8.12
CA MET A 1 18.97 38.80 7.26
C MET A 1 19.51 37.92 6.13
N LYS A 2 20.50 38.34 5.33
CA LYS A 2 21.03 37.54 4.20
C LYS A 2 21.59 36.16 4.59
N VAL A 3 22.27 36.04 5.73
CA VAL A 3 22.83 34.77 6.24
C VAL A 3 21.74 33.78 6.65
N LEU A 4 20.63 34.27 7.23
CA LEU A 4 19.50 33.42 7.63
C LEU A 4 18.76 32.86 6.41
N VAL A 5 18.61 33.67 5.36
CA VAL A 5 18.02 33.23 4.08
C VAL A 5 18.91 32.17 3.42
N LEU A 6 20.24 32.38 3.42
CA LEU A 6 21.20 31.42 2.86
C LEU A 6 21.18 30.07 3.60
N LEU A 7 21.05 30.09 4.94
CA LEU A 7 20.99 28.90 5.77
C LEU A 7 19.69 28.11 5.55
N CYS A 8 18.55 28.80 5.42
CA CYS A 8 17.27 28.16 5.09
C CYS A 8 17.29 27.54 3.68
N SER A 9 17.92 28.19 2.71
CA SER A 9 18.09 27.63 1.35
C SER A 9 18.96 26.37 1.35
N LEU A 10 20.02 26.33 2.16
CA LEU A 10 20.90 25.17 2.27
C LEU A 10 20.22 23.96 2.95
N LEU A 11 19.37 24.21 3.96
CA LEU A 11 18.56 23.19 4.60
C LEU A 11 17.48 22.63 3.67
N ALA A 12 16.90 23.47 2.80
CA ALA A 12 15.93 23.03 1.79
C ALA A 12 16.56 22.06 0.76
N LEU A 13 17.83 22.26 0.40
CA LEU A 13 18.56 21.41 -0.55
C LEU A 13 18.94 20.03 0.02
N THR A 14 18.97 19.85 1.34
CA THR A 14 19.33 18.57 2.00
C THR A 14 18.10 17.78 2.49
N SER A 15 16.89 18.30 2.30
CA SER A 15 15.64 17.66 2.74
C SER A 15 15.23 16.42 1.93
N PHE A 16 15.97 16.09 0.86
CA PHE A 16 15.70 14.88 0.08
C PHE A 16 16.12 13.64 0.86
N ALA A 17 15.16 13.02 1.55
CA ALA A 17 15.34 11.72 2.16
C ALA A 17 15.87 10.73 1.11
N PRO A 18 16.94 9.96 1.42
CA PRO A 18 17.48 8.98 0.48
C PRO A 18 16.41 7.97 0.11
N LYS A 19 16.29 7.66 -1.19
CA LYS A 19 15.37 6.62 -1.67
C LYS A 19 15.66 5.32 -0.91
N PRO A 20 14.63 4.64 -0.37
CA PRO A 20 14.85 3.42 0.38
C PRO A 20 15.49 2.36 -0.51
N LYS A 21 16.56 1.74 -0.02
CA LYS A 21 17.25 0.65 -0.73
C LYS A 21 16.30 -0.56 -0.79
N LEU A 22 16.19 -1.16 -1.98
CA LEU A 22 15.32 -2.31 -2.22
C LEU A 22 16.16 -3.57 -2.45
N ASN A 23 15.76 -4.67 -1.83
CA ASN A 23 16.29 -6.01 -2.06
C ASN A 23 15.35 -6.76 -3.02
N SER A 24 15.88 -7.31 -4.10
CA SER A 24 15.09 -8.11 -5.04
C SER A 24 14.82 -9.49 -4.45
N VAL A 25 13.55 -9.84 -4.28
CA VAL A 25 13.11 -11.12 -3.72
C VAL A 25 12.18 -11.82 -4.70
N LYS A 26 12.46 -13.10 -4.98
CA LYS A 26 11.60 -13.95 -5.82
C LYS A 26 10.44 -14.47 -4.98
N VAL A 27 9.21 -14.20 -5.40
CA VAL A 27 7.98 -14.56 -4.67
C VAL A 27 7.16 -15.65 -5.37
N ALA A 28 7.32 -15.80 -6.69
CA ALA A 28 6.74 -16.90 -7.47
C ALA A 28 7.57 -17.15 -8.75
N PRO A 29 7.34 -18.25 -9.48
CA PRO A 29 7.93 -18.44 -10.80
C PRO A 29 7.61 -17.26 -11.73
N GLY A 30 8.63 -16.59 -12.25
CA GLY A 30 8.47 -15.41 -13.11
C GLY A 30 8.09 -14.11 -12.41
N LEU A 31 8.01 -14.08 -11.07
CA LEU A 31 7.65 -12.89 -10.29
C LEU A 31 8.69 -12.61 -9.19
N SER A 32 9.34 -11.45 -9.31
CA SER A 32 10.24 -10.89 -8.31
C SER A 32 9.77 -9.48 -7.94
N VAL A 33 9.97 -9.11 -6.68
CA VAL A 33 9.59 -7.80 -6.15
C VAL A 33 10.73 -7.15 -5.38
N GLY A 34 10.78 -5.82 -5.41
CA GLY A 34 11.71 -5.05 -4.59
C GLY A 34 11.14 -4.83 -3.19
N VAL A 35 11.74 -5.45 -2.18
CA VAL A 35 11.35 -5.31 -0.77
C VAL A 35 12.27 -4.29 -0.09
N PRO A 36 11.76 -3.28 0.63
CA PRO A 36 12.61 -2.33 1.34
C PRO A 36 13.57 -3.00 2.32
N GLN A 37 14.80 -2.51 2.39
CA GLN A 37 15.80 -3.03 3.32
C GLN A 37 15.30 -2.96 4.76
N GLY A 38 15.50 -4.05 5.51
CA GLY A 38 15.08 -4.16 6.91
C GLY A 38 13.66 -4.73 7.09
N PHE A 39 12.86 -4.85 6.04
CA PHE A 39 11.60 -5.57 6.14
C PHE A 39 11.85 -7.07 6.29
N THR A 40 11.09 -7.73 7.17
CA THR A 40 11.20 -9.15 7.44
C THR A 40 9.93 -9.88 7.01
N PRO A 41 10.01 -11.13 6.53
CA PRO A 41 8.83 -11.90 6.18
C PRO A 41 7.96 -12.12 7.43
N LEU A 42 6.66 -11.90 7.29
CA LEU A 42 5.70 -12.11 8.37
C LEU A 42 5.39 -13.62 8.49
N PRO A 43 5.45 -14.21 9.70
CA PRO A 43 5.05 -15.61 9.92
C PRO A 43 3.57 -15.86 9.60
N ASP A 44 3.23 -17.11 9.35
CA ASP A 44 1.90 -17.53 8.90
C ASP A 44 0.79 -17.17 9.90
N GLU A 45 1.07 -17.27 11.19
CA GLU A 45 0.16 -16.87 12.26
C GLU A 45 -0.10 -15.36 12.22
N GLY A 46 0.96 -14.57 11.99
CA GLY A 46 0.86 -13.13 11.83
C GLY A 46 0.07 -12.73 10.58
N ILE A 47 0.26 -13.46 9.48
CA ILE A 47 -0.50 -13.28 8.24
C ILE A 47 -1.98 -13.60 8.49
N ALA A 48 -2.30 -14.71 9.17
CA ALA A 48 -3.68 -15.11 9.45
C ALA A 48 -4.44 -14.05 10.28
N VAL A 49 -3.76 -13.39 11.22
CA VAL A 49 -4.34 -12.32 12.04
C VAL A 49 -4.52 -11.03 11.25
N LYS A 50 -3.49 -10.59 10.51
CA LYS A 50 -3.51 -9.29 9.81
C LYS A 50 -4.26 -9.32 8.46
N PHE A 51 -4.33 -10.47 7.82
CA PHE A 51 -4.92 -10.67 6.48
C PHE A 51 -5.92 -11.82 6.54
N PRO A 52 -7.10 -11.64 7.17
CA PRO A 52 -8.12 -12.68 7.30
C PRO A 52 -8.79 -12.93 5.94
N SER A 53 -8.11 -13.70 5.09
CA SER A 53 -8.60 -14.12 3.78
C SER A 53 -8.47 -15.64 3.64
N PRO A 54 -9.44 -16.32 3.00
CA PRO A 54 -9.33 -17.76 2.75
C PRO A 54 -8.11 -18.15 1.91
N ARG A 55 -7.55 -17.21 1.13
CA ARG A 55 -6.34 -17.42 0.34
C ARG A 55 -5.19 -16.63 0.95
N LYS A 56 -4.17 -17.36 1.37
CA LYS A 56 -2.90 -16.79 1.85
C LYS A 56 -2.25 -15.96 0.73
N PRO A 57 -1.75 -14.74 1.03
CA PRO A 57 -0.91 -13.99 0.11
C PRO A 57 0.35 -14.79 -0.27
N LEU A 58 0.96 -14.48 -1.41
CA LEU A 58 2.22 -15.11 -1.83
C LEU A 58 3.36 -14.77 -0.89
N ALA A 59 3.41 -13.52 -0.45
CA ALA A 59 4.38 -13.04 0.51
C ALA A 59 3.82 -11.84 1.27
N VAL A 60 4.19 -11.72 2.54
CA VAL A 60 3.96 -10.53 3.35
C VAL A 60 5.24 -10.22 4.08
N TYR A 61 5.65 -8.96 4.04
CA TYR A 61 6.81 -8.45 4.75
C TYR A 61 6.36 -7.32 5.67
N THR A 62 6.97 -7.18 6.84
CA THR A 62 6.65 -6.13 7.79
C THR A 62 7.90 -5.32 8.12
N SER A 63 7.70 -4.04 8.41
CA SER A 63 8.79 -3.15 8.83
C SER A 63 9.34 -3.55 10.21
N PRO A 64 10.58 -3.17 10.56
CA PRO A 64 11.14 -3.46 11.89
C PRO A 64 10.30 -2.97 13.07
N ASN A 65 9.56 -1.88 12.89
CA ASN A 65 8.65 -1.32 13.89
C ASN A 65 7.22 -1.90 13.82
N GLY A 66 6.95 -2.84 12.91
CA GLY A 66 5.66 -3.52 12.73
C GLY A 66 4.51 -2.65 12.21
N LYS A 67 4.78 -1.40 11.81
CA LYS A 67 3.76 -0.40 11.42
C LYS A 67 3.39 -0.44 9.94
N VAL A 68 4.29 -0.93 9.09
CA VAL A 68 4.09 -0.97 7.63
C VAL A 68 4.21 -2.40 7.18
N ASP A 69 3.22 -2.86 6.43
CA ASP A 69 3.20 -4.18 5.82
C ASP A 69 3.23 -4.04 4.29
N TYR A 70 4.04 -4.87 3.64
CA TYR A 70 4.14 -5.00 2.19
C TYR A 70 3.71 -6.41 1.80
N SER A 71 2.57 -6.54 1.12
CA SER A 71 2.01 -7.83 0.74
C SER A 71 1.92 -7.99 -0.77
N VAL A 72 2.18 -9.20 -1.26
CA VAL A 72 1.98 -9.60 -2.65
C VAL A 72 0.95 -10.73 -2.67
N ALA A 73 -0.12 -10.56 -3.42
CA ALA A 73 -1.17 -11.56 -3.58
C ALA A 73 -1.48 -11.78 -5.07
N VAL A 74 -1.88 -13.00 -5.42
CA VAL A 74 -2.31 -13.35 -6.78
C VAL A 74 -3.72 -13.90 -6.74
N ARG A 75 -4.55 -13.39 -7.64
CA ARG A 75 -5.94 -13.80 -7.81
C ARG A 75 -6.14 -14.11 -9.28
N PRO A 76 -6.50 -15.35 -9.65
CA PRO A 76 -6.93 -15.63 -11.02
C PRO A 76 -8.20 -14.80 -11.29
N THR A 77 -8.20 -14.10 -12.42
CA THR A 77 -9.35 -13.30 -12.89
C THR A 77 -9.80 -13.87 -14.23
N MET A 78 -11.11 -13.96 -14.41
CA MET A 78 -11.73 -14.31 -15.69
C MET A 78 -11.87 -13.09 -16.61
N PHE A 79 -11.71 -11.88 -16.06
CA PHE A 79 -11.70 -10.64 -16.83
C PHE A 79 -10.34 -10.46 -17.50
N GLY A 80 -10.34 -10.06 -18.78
CA GLY A 80 -9.15 -9.55 -19.45
C GLY A 80 -8.64 -8.26 -18.79
N PRO A 81 -7.49 -7.73 -19.22
CA PRO A 81 -6.88 -6.51 -18.66
C PRO A 81 -7.62 -5.24 -19.11
N ASP A 82 -8.96 -5.21 -19.00
CA ASP A 82 -9.73 -4.00 -19.25
C ASP A 82 -9.65 -3.09 -18.02
N TYR A 83 -8.60 -2.27 -17.98
CA TYR A 83 -8.35 -1.38 -16.87
C TYR A 83 -9.42 -0.28 -16.73
N ASN A 84 -10.18 0.01 -17.78
CA ASN A 84 -11.32 0.92 -17.71
C ASN A 84 -12.47 0.35 -16.87
N VAL A 85 -12.56 -0.98 -16.77
CA VAL A 85 -13.53 -1.67 -15.91
C VAL A 85 -12.92 -1.99 -14.55
N LEU A 86 -11.66 -2.44 -14.52
CA LEU A 86 -11.01 -2.86 -13.27
C LEU A 86 -10.85 -1.70 -12.28
N LEU A 87 -10.37 -0.54 -12.74
CA LEU A 87 -10.16 0.62 -11.86
C LEU A 87 -11.46 1.05 -11.13
N PRO A 88 -12.59 1.33 -11.81
CA PRO A 88 -13.82 1.70 -11.11
C PRO A 88 -14.39 0.56 -10.27
N MET A 89 -14.22 -0.71 -10.67
CA MET A 89 -14.67 -1.85 -9.89
C MET A 89 -13.91 -1.99 -8.55
N TYR A 90 -12.57 -1.83 -8.57
CA TYR A 90 -11.77 -1.81 -7.34
C TYR A 90 -12.10 -0.59 -6.48
N LYS A 91 -12.26 0.59 -7.08
CA LYS A 91 -12.67 1.81 -6.37
C LYS A 91 -13.98 1.61 -5.62
N ALA A 92 -15.02 1.13 -6.30
CA ALA A 92 -16.32 0.87 -5.70
C ALA A 92 -16.23 -0.18 -4.59
N SER A 93 -15.42 -1.22 -4.79
CA SER A 93 -15.19 -2.26 -3.77
C SER A 93 -14.55 -1.70 -2.51
N ILE A 94 -13.53 -0.83 -2.65
CA ILE A 94 -12.86 -0.16 -1.53
C ILE A 94 -13.83 0.76 -0.79
N GLN A 95 -14.59 1.59 -1.52
CA GLN A 95 -15.57 2.51 -0.94
C GLN A 95 -16.68 1.78 -0.17
N ARG A 96 -17.02 0.56 -0.58
CA ARG A 96 -17.99 -0.29 0.13
C ARG A 96 -17.46 -0.85 1.44
N LEU A 97 -16.15 -1.09 1.55
CA LEU A 97 -15.54 -1.75 2.72
C LEU A 97 -15.32 -0.80 3.90
N TYR A 98 -15.14 0.50 3.63
CA TYR A 98 -14.76 1.49 4.63
C TYR A 98 -15.86 2.53 4.85
N THR A 99 -15.92 3.14 6.04
CA THR A 99 -16.89 4.20 6.34
C THR A 99 -16.60 5.46 5.52
N LYS A 100 -15.32 5.78 5.35
CA LYS A 100 -14.86 6.88 4.50
C LYS A 100 -13.56 6.48 3.79
N VAL A 101 -13.42 6.90 2.54
CA VAL A 101 -12.21 6.70 1.74
C VAL A 101 -11.84 8.01 1.07
N GLU A 102 -10.60 8.42 1.26
CA GLU A 102 -10.00 9.58 0.60
C GLU A 102 -8.95 9.08 -0.40
N PHE A 103 -9.28 9.06 -1.69
CA PHE A 103 -8.34 8.66 -2.74
C PHE A 103 -7.32 9.78 -2.98
N LEU A 104 -6.05 9.41 -2.94
CA LEU A 104 -4.90 10.26 -3.25
C LEU A 104 -4.45 10.03 -4.70
N THR A 105 -4.39 8.76 -5.11
CA THR A 105 -4.04 8.33 -6.47
C THR A 105 -5.05 7.31 -6.96
N GLN A 106 -5.51 7.45 -8.20
CA GLN A 106 -6.45 6.53 -8.85
C GLN A 106 -6.25 6.58 -10.36
N GLU A 107 -5.30 5.80 -10.86
CA GLU A 107 -4.89 5.85 -12.26
C GLU A 107 -4.53 4.48 -12.83
N VAL A 108 -4.44 4.42 -14.15
CA VAL A 108 -3.77 3.33 -14.87
C VAL A 108 -2.40 3.86 -15.28
N ARG A 109 -1.33 3.19 -14.85
CA ARG A 109 0.04 3.60 -15.14
C ARG A 109 0.84 2.48 -15.80
N LYS A 110 1.87 2.86 -16.54
CA LYS A 110 2.75 1.91 -17.24
C LYS A 110 4.04 1.70 -16.46
N VAL A 111 4.32 0.45 -16.08
CA VAL A 111 5.56 0.02 -15.42
C VAL A 111 6.22 -1.03 -16.30
N ASN A 112 7.45 -0.76 -16.75
CA ASN A 112 8.22 -1.67 -17.62
C ASN A 112 7.41 -2.19 -18.83
N GLY A 113 6.66 -1.31 -19.49
CA GLY A 113 5.88 -1.67 -20.67
C GLY A 113 4.51 -2.30 -20.39
N ARG A 114 4.18 -2.63 -19.14
CA ARG A 114 2.91 -3.24 -18.73
C ARG A 114 2.06 -2.23 -17.95
N GLU A 115 0.77 -2.23 -18.23
CA GLU A 115 -0.20 -1.38 -17.52
C GLU A 115 -0.57 -1.98 -16.17
N PHE A 116 -0.77 -1.12 -15.17
CA PHE A 116 -1.16 -1.45 -13.81
C PHE A 116 -2.17 -0.42 -13.30
N VAL A 117 -3.11 -0.88 -12.48
CA VAL A 117 -4.00 0.00 -11.72
C VAL A 117 -3.23 0.43 -10.47
N ALA A 118 -3.07 1.73 -10.25
CA ALA A 118 -2.50 2.27 -9.02
C ALA A 118 -3.60 2.97 -8.21
N LEU A 119 -3.83 2.48 -6.99
CA LEU A 119 -4.78 3.04 -6.03
C LEU A 119 -4.07 3.38 -4.74
N GLU A 120 -4.13 4.64 -4.35
CA GLU A 120 -3.58 5.16 -3.10
C GLU A 120 -4.68 5.88 -2.35
N PHE A 121 -4.89 5.55 -1.09
CA PHE A 121 -5.99 6.13 -0.33
C PHE A 121 -5.76 6.07 1.18
N VAL A 122 -6.50 6.92 1.89
CA VAL A 122 -6.67 6.85 3.34
C VAL A 122 -8.05 6.28 3.64
N SER A 123 -8.10 5.10 4.25
CA SER A 123 -9.31 4.44 4.73
C SER A 123 -9.63 4.88 6.15
N THR A 124 -10.92 5.06 6.45
CA THR A 124 -11.42 5.32 7.79
C THR A 124 -12.54 4.34 8.12
N LEU A 125 -12.43 3.68 9.27
CA LEU A 125 -13.45 2.83 9.86
C LEU A 125 -13.94 3.47 11.16
N SER A 126 -15.25 3.73 11.23
CA SER A 126 -15.91 4.16 12.47
C SER A 126 -17.14 3.27 12.72
N ASP A 127 -17.31 2.84 13.96
CA ASP A 127 -18.51 2.11 14.39
C ASP A 127 -19.52 3.10 14.96
N ASN A 128 -20.49 3.50 14.12
CA ASN A 128 -21.55 4.43 14.52
C ASN A 128 -22.79 3.71 15.09
N ARG A 129 -22.76 2.37 15.28
CA ARG A 129 -23.95 1.56 15.56
C ARG A 129 -24.06 1.05 17.00
N ARG A 130 -23.08 1.31 17.88
CA ARG A 130 -23.08 0.82 19.29
C ARG A 130 -22.82 1.96 20.28
N SER A 131 -23.45 1.89 21.46
CA SER A 131 -23.28 2.91 22.52
C SER A 131 -21.86 2.94 23.12
N ASN A 132 -21.06 1.88 22.89
CA ASN A 132 -19.63 1.85 23.15
C ASN A 132 -18.90 2.03 21.82
N ALA A 133 -18.75 3.28 21.38
CA ALA A 133 -18.04 3.61 20.16
C ALA A 133 -16.57 3.16 20.26
N MET A 134 -16.16 2.25 19.38
CA MET A 134 -14.75 1.92 19.20
C MET A 134 -14.01 3.12 18.60
N ALA A 135 -12.73 3.26 18.92
CA ALA A 135 -11.91 4.34 18.36
C ALA A 135 -11.88 4.25 16.83
N THR A 136 -12.04 5.39 16.16
CA THR A 136 -11.95 5.50 14.71
C THR A 136 -10.57 5.07 14.23
N LEU A 137 -10.52 4.06 13.37
CA LEU A 137 -9.27 3.58 12.77
C LEU A 137 -9.06 4.28 11.43
N ARG A 138 -7.89 4.91 11.26
CA ARG A 138 -7.46 5.51 9.99
C ARG A 138 -6.20 4.82 9.50
N LYS A 139 -6.17 4.41 8.24
CA LYS A 139 -5.04 3.69 7.65
C LYS A 139 -4.73 4.22 6.25
N TYR A 140 -3.45 4.35 5.94
CA TYR A 140 -2.97 4.63 4.60
C TYR A 140 -2.70 3.30 3.87
N GLU A 141 -3.13 3.22 2.62
CA GLU A 141 -2.99 2.02 1.78
C GLU A 141 -2.55 2.41 0.36
N TYR A 142 -1.69 1.58 -0.22
CA TYR A 142 -1.26 1.67 -1.61
C TYR A 142 -1.35 0.29 -2.26
N ILE A 143 -2.03 0.21 -3.40
CA ILE A 143 -2.28 -1.03 -4.15
C ILE A 143 -1.84 -0.82 -5.60
N GLN A 144 -1.12 -1.81 -6.15
CA GLN A 144 -0.70 -1.88 -7.54
C GLN A 144 -0.81 -3.30 -8.10
#